data_AF-A0A1Z5L857-F1
#
_entry.id   AF-A0A1Z5L857-F1
#
_cell.length_a   1.000
_cell.length_b   1.000
_cell.length_c   1.000
_cell.angle_alpha   90.00
_cell.angle_beta   90.00
_cell.angle_gamma   90.00
#
_symmetry.space_group_name_H-M   'P 1'
#
loop_
_entity.id
_entity.type
_entity.pdbx_description
1 polymer ?
#
loop_
_entity_poly.entity_id
_entity_poly.type
_entity_poly.pdbx_seq_one_letter_code
_entity_poly.pdbx_strand_id
1 'polypeptide(L)'
;MIQIQESFVIQYQECQKLQALYQQQSAQPAGQANMELLTKMHNETKAMEQAIRQRVSELRDMRMAFADKQQETAMQLSSLQTLVLDEELIKWKRAQQLSGNGTPFENNLDQIQEWCEALAELIWQNRQNRQQIKRVEHLSAQVPIGSAANVSERFTTLNAQV
;
A
#
# COMPACT_ATOMS: atom_id res chain seq x y z
N MET A 1 0.62 -5.84 -6.23
CA MET A 1 -0.04 -5.91 -4.91
C MET A 1 -1.53 -6.23 -5.04
N ILE A 2 -2.31 -5.48 -5.83
CA ILE A 2 -3.78 -5.70 -6.00
C ILE A 2 -4.12 -7.12 -6.47
N GLN A 3 -3.50 -7.60 -7.54
CA GLN A 3 -3.76 -8.93 -8.11
C GLN A 3 -3.40 -10.08 -7.14
N ILE A 4 -2.34 -9.91 -6.36
CA ILE A 4 -1.93 -10.85 -5.31
C ILE A 4 -3.01 -10.91 -4.23
N GLN A 5 -3.56 -9.76 -3.85
CA GLN A 5 -4.61 -9.68 -2.86
C GLN A 5 -5.94 -10.24 -3.35
N GLU A 6 -6.34 -9.98 -4.60
CA GLU A 6 -7.55 -10.56 -5.20
C GLU A 6 -7.46 -12.09 -5.26
N SER A 7 -6.32 -12.64 -5.68
CA SER A 7 -6.10 -14.09 -5.66
C SER A 7 -6.17 -14.68 -4.25
N PHE A 8 -5.66 -13.96 -3.25
CA PHE A 8 -5.72 -14.36 -1.86
C PHE A 8 -7.17 -14.39 -1.32
N VAL A 9 -8.00 -13.39 -1.64
CA VAL A 9 -9.42 -13.36 -1.24
C VAL A 9 -10.17 -14.58 -1.78
N ILE A 10 -9.93 -14.95 -3.05
CA ILE A 10 -10.56 -16.12 -3.67
C ILE A 10 -10.15 -17.41 -2.96
N GLN A 11 -8.84 -17.60 -2.73
CA GLN A 11 -8.32 -18.78 -2.02
C GLN A 11 -8.88 -18.89 -0.60
N TYR A 12 -9.02 -17.76 0.10
CA TYR A 12 -9.61 -17.73 1.43
C TYR A 12 -11.09 -18.15 1.43
N GLN A 13 -11.89 -17.62 0.50
CA GLN A 13 -13.30 -17.99 0.36
C GLN A 13 -13.49 -19.46 0.01
N GLU A 14 -12.61 -20.01 -0.84
CA GLU A 14 -12.62 -21.43 -1.19
C GLU A 14 -12.31 -22.31 0.04
N CYS A 15 -11.33 -21.92 0.85
CA CYS A 15 -11.02 -22.61 2.10
C CYS A 15 -12.21 -22.60 3.08
N GLN A 16 -12.92 -21.47 3.20
CA GLN A 16 -14.12 -21.38 4.05
C GLN A 16 -15.23 -22.33 3.56
N LYS A 17 -15.43 -22.45 2.25
CA LYS A 17 -16.41 -23.38 1.67
C LYS A 17 -16.05 -24.84 1.99
N LEU A 18 -14.79 -25.22 1.83
CA LEU A 18 -14.32 -26.58 2.15
C LEU A 18 -14.50 -26.91 3.63
N GLN A 19 -14.19 -25.97 4.52
CA GLN A 19 -14.35 -26.14 5.96
C GLN A 19 -15.82 -26.33 6.36
N ALA A 20 -16.74 -25.58 5.75
CA ALA A 20 -18.18 -25.73 5.98
C ALA A 20 -18.69 -27.10 5.49
N LEU A 21 -18.23 -27.57 4.33
CA LEU A 21 -18.55 -28.91 3.80
C LEU A 21 -18.07 -30.03 4.73
N TYR A 22 -16.84 -29.90 5.25
CA TYR A 22 -16.29 -30.85 6.22
C TYR A 22 -17.15 -30.92 7.50
N GLN A 23 -17.51 -29.77 8.08
CA GLN A 23 -18.35 -29.73 9.28
C GLN A 23 -19.69 -30.43 9.06
N GLN A 24 -20.31 -30.25 7.90
CA GLN A 24 -21.58 -30.89 7.57
C GLN A 24 -21.47 -32.42 7.44
N GLN A 25 -20.39 -32.93 6.82
CA GLN A 25 -20.17 -34.38 6.69
C GLN A 25 -19.76 -35.04 8.01
N SER A 26 -19.03 -34.33 8.88
CA SER A 26 -18.61 -34.84 10.19
C SER A 26 -19.78 -35.08 11.15
N ALA A 27 -20.93 -34.42 10.94
CA ALA A 27 -22.12 -34.57 11.76
C ALA A 27 -22.97 -35.81 11.41
N GLN A 28 -22.64 -36.55 10.35
CA GLN A 28 -23.36 -37.75 9.93
C GLN A 28 -22.71 -39.02 10.51
N PRO A 29 -23.49 -40.03 10.95
CA PRO A 29 -22.93 -41.30 11.42
C PRO A 29 -22.22 -42.03 10.27
N ALA A 30 -20.93 -42.31 10.47
CA ALA A 30 -19.98 -42.65 9.41
C ALA A 30 -19.35 -44.05 9.62
N GLY A 31 -19.26 -44.87 8.55
CA GLY A 31 -18.51 -46.14 8.54
C GLY A 31 -16.98 -45.93 8.41
N GLN A 32 -16.16 -46.97 8.63
CA GLN A 32 -14.69 -46.87 8.69
C GLN A 32 -14.03 -46.15 7.48
N ALA A 33 -14.47 -46.43 6.24
CA ALA A 33 -13.98 -45.75 5.03
C ALA A 33 -14.32 -44.24 4.99
N ASN A 34 -15.43 -43.84 5.62
CA ASN A 34 -15.82 -42.43 5.74
C ASN A 34 -14.97 -41.71 6.81
N MET A 35 -14.44 -42.44 7.81
CA MET A 35 -13.57 -41.87 8.84
C MET A 35 -12.17 -41.53 8.32
N GLU A 36 -11.60 -42.35 7.42
CA GLU A 36 -10.33 -42.03 6.73
C GLU A 36 -10.48 -40.82 5.81
N LEU A 37 -11.59 -40.74 5.04
CA LEU A 37 -11.89 -39.60 4.18
C LEU A 37 -12.01 -38.29 4.98
N LEU A 38 -12.74 -38.32 6.10
CA LEU A 38 -12.86 -37.18 7.01
C LEU A 38 -11.51 -36.75 7.58
N THR A 39 -10.66 -37.71 7.97
CA THR A 39 -9.31 -37.40 8.49
C THR A 39 -8.43 -36.74 7.43
N LYS A 40 -8.51 -37.21 6.18
CA LYS A 40 -7.80 -36.61 5.04
C LYS A 40 -8.29 -35.18 4.77
N MET A 41 -9.60 -34.96 4.70
CA MET A 41 -10.18 -33.62 4.51
C MET A 41 -9.79 -32.66 5.64
N HIS A 42 -9.76 -33.12 6.89
CA HIS A 42 -9.35 -32.31 8.04
C HIS A 42 -7.90 -31.87 7.93
N ASN A 43 -7.01 -32.77 7.51
CA ASN A 43 -5.60 -32.46 7.31
C ASN A 43 -5.38 -31.48 6.13
N GLU A 44 -6.10 -31.67 5.03
CA GLU A 44 -6.07 -30.74 3.89
C GLU A 44 -6.58 -29.35 4.28
N THR A 45 -7.68 -29.28 5.03
CA THR A 45 -8.24 -28.00 5.54
C THR A 45 -7.24 -27.29 6.44
N LYS A 46 -6.60 -28.00 7.38
CA LYS A 46 -5.58 -27.42 8.26
C LYS A 46 -4.35 -26.93 7.49
N ALA A 47 -3.89 -27.69 6.49
CA ALA A 47 -2.77 -27.28 5.64
C ALA A 47 -3.11 -25.99 4.87
N MET A 48 -4.34 -25.90 4.35
CA MET A 48 -4.83 -24.71 3.65
C MET A 48 -4.96 -23.51 4.58
N GLU A 49 -5.48 -23.68 5.80
CA GLU A 49 -5.52 -22.62 6.82
C GLU A 49 -4.12 -22.10 7.19
N GLN A 50 -3.14 -23.00 7.34
CA GLN A 50 -1.77 -22.63 7.63
C GLN A 50 -1.13 -21.85 6.48
N ALA A 51 -1.35 -22.28 5.23
CA ALA A 51 -0.88 -21.58 4.04
C ALA A 51 -1.51 -20.18 3.92
N ILE A 52 -2.80 -20.05 4.23
CA ILE A 52 -3.51 -18.77 4.30
C ILE A 52 -2.86 -17.87 5.36
N ARG A 53 -2.65 -18.36 6.58
CA ARG A 53 -2.00 -17.56 7.65
C ARG A 53 -0.61 -17.07 7.27
N GLN A 54 0.16 -17.87 6.56
CA GLN A 54 1.47 -17.46 6.05
C GLN A 54 1.34 -16.35 4.99
N ARG A 55 0.46 -16.54 3.99
CA ARG A 55 0.18 -15.52 2.96
C ARG A 55 -0.30 -14.20 3.53
N VAL A 56 -1.10 -14.28 4.58
CA VAL A 56 -1.57 -13.12 5.35
C VAL A 56 -0.42 -12.34 5.95
N SER A 57 0.53 -13.03 6.60
CA SER A 57 1.71 -12.38 7.18
C SER A 57 2.54 -11.71 6.09
N GLU A 58 2.81 -12.41 4.98
CA GLU A 58 3.57 -11.87 3.85
C GLU A 58 2.90 -10.62 3.27
N LEU A 59 1.57 -10.64 3.09
CA LEU A 59 0.80 -9.48 2.62
C LEU A 59 0.88 -8.30 3.58
N ARG A 60 0.83 -8.55 4.89
CA ARG A 60 0.98 -7.51 5.91
C ARG A 60 2.37 -6.88 5.84
N ASP A 61 3.42 -7.70 5.76
CA ASP A 61 4.79 -7.23 5.78
C ASP A 61 5.12 -6.43 4.50
N MET A 62 4.64 -6.89 3.33
CA MET A 62 4.72 -6.13 2.08
C MET A 62 4.02 -4.76 2.16
N ARG A 63 2.89 -4.67 2.86
CA ARG A 63 2.18 -3.39 3.05
C ARG A 63 2.93 -2.44 3.96
N MET A 64 3.50 -2.96 5.05
CA MET A 64 4.31 -2.15 5.97
C MET A 64 5.52 -1.58 5.25
N ALA A 65 6.25 -2.43 4.50
CA ALA A 65 7.39 -1.98 3.69
C ALA A 65 6.98 -0.94 2.63
N PHE A 66 5.81 -1.09 2.02
CA PHE A 66 5.28 -0.09 1.10
C PHE A 66 4.96 1.24 1.80
N ALA A 67 4.35 1.20 2.99
CA ALA A 67 4.06 2.38 3.80
C ALA A 67 5.35 3.14 4.17
N ASP A 68 6.38 2.41 4.60
CA ASP A 68 7.70 2.98 4.92
C ASP A 68 8.28 3.72 3.71
N LYS A 69 8.25 3.08 2.54
CA LYS A 69 8.74 3.68 1.29
C LYS A 69 7.96 4.93 0.89
N GLN A 70 6.64 4.93 1.08
CA GLN A 70 5.80 6.10 0.82
C GLN A 70 6.14 7.25 1.76
N GLN A 71 6.37 6.96 3.04
CA GLN A 71 6.80 7.94 4.03
C GLN A 71 8.13 8.57 3.65
N GLU A 72 9.13 7.75 3.32
CA GLU A 72 10.44 8.21 2.88
C GLU A 72 10.34 9.11 1.63
N THR A 73 9.58 8.65 0.63
CA THR A 73 9.35 9.42 -0.60
C THR A 73 8.70 10.77 -0.30
N ALA A 74 7.72 10.82 0.61
CA ALA A 74 7.06 12.06 1.01
C ALA A 74 8.03 13.06 1.66
N MET A 75 8.93 12.58 2.53
CA MET A 75 9.95 13.42 3.16
C MET A 75 10.95 13.98 2.14
N GLN A 76 11.37 13.17 1.18
CA GLN A 76 12.26 13.59 0.09
C GLN A 76 11.57 14.63 -0.80
N LEU A 77 10.30 14.42 -1.15
CA LEU A 77 9.51 15.40 -1.92
C LEU A 77 9.35 16.72 -1.18
N SER A 78 9.10 16.70 0.13
CA SER A 78 9.04 17.92 0.93
C SER A 78 10.38 18.67 0.92
N SER A 79 11.50 17.95 0.98
CA SER A 79 12.84 18.55 0.94
C SER A 79 13.13 19.19 -0.42
N LEU A 80 12.79 18.49 -1.52
CA LEU A 80 12.91 19.00 -2.88
C LEU A 80 12.00 20.21 -3.11
N GLN A 81 10.78 20.19 -2.57
CA GLN A 81 9.85 21.31 -2.67
C GLN A 81 10.43 22.56 -2.01
N THR A 82 10.97 22.45 -0.80
CA THR A 82 11.64 23.57 -0.12
C THR A 82 12.82 24.09 -0.92
N LEU A 83 13.68 23.21 -1.44
CA LEU A 83 14.81 23.63 -2.26
C LEU A 83 14.37 24.39 -3.51
N VAL A 84 13.39 23.87 -4.26
CA VAL A 84 12.96 24.48 -5.52
C VAL A 84 12.16 25.77 -5.28
N LEU A 85 11.19 25.75 -4.37
CA LEU A 85 10.26 26.86 -4.16
C LEU A 85 10.78 27.92 -3.20
N ASP A 86 11.38 27.51 -2.09
CA ASP A 86 11.78 28.43 -1.01
C ASP A 86 13.23 28.88 -1.14
N GLU A 87 14.07 28.16 -1.88
CA GLU A 87 15.43 28.62 -2.19
C GLU A 87 15.56 29.13 -3.62
N GLU A 88 15.47 28.26 -4.62
CA GLU A 88 15.83 28.62 -5.99
C GLU A 88 14.88 29.66 -6.59
N LEU A 89 13.57 29.46 -6.45
CA LEU A 89 12.58 30.43 -6.93
C LEU A 89 12.64 31.76 -6.16
N ILE A 90 12.90 31.75 -4.84
CA ILE A 90 13.06 32.99 -4.07
C ILE A 90 14.34 33.72 -4.47
N LYS A 91 15.47 33.01 -4.61
CA LYS A 91 16.74 33.57 -5.10
C LYS A 91 16.55 34.20 -6.47
N TRP A 92 15.87 33.51 -7.39
CA TRP A 92 15.55 34.04 -8.72
C TRP A 92 14.71 35.32 -8.65
N LYS A 93 13.62 35.33 -7.87
CA LYS A 93 12.78 36.53 -7.68
C LYS A 93 13.57 37.70 -7.12
N ARG A 94 14.48 37.44 -6.18
CA ARG A 94 15.32 38.48 -5.59
C ARG A 94 16.35 39.02 -6.59
N ALA A 95 16.99 38.15 -7.37
CA ALA A 95 17.91 38.55 -8.42
C ALA A 95 17.21 39.37 -9.51
N GLN A 96 16.00 38.96 -9.91
CA GLN A 96 15.16 39.72 -10.84
C GLN A 96 14.85 41.11 -10.30
N GLN A 97 14.50 41.24 -9.01
CA GLN A 97 14.24 42.55 -8.37
C GLN A 97 15.48 43.46 -8.39
N LEU A 98 16.66 42.91 -8.10
CA LEU A 98 17.92 43.67 -8.09
C LEU A 98 18.39 44.08 -9.50
N SER A 99 17.96 43.33 -10.53
CA SER A 99 18.25 43.68 -11.92
C SER A 99 17.60 45.00 -12.35
N GLY A 100 16.45 45.35 -11.75
CA GLY A 100 15.82 46.66 -11.91
C GLY A 100 16.69 47.83 -11.44
N ASN A 101 17.69 47.57 -10.58
CA ASN A 101 18.68 48.55 -10.13
C ASN A 101 20.01 48.47 -10.92
N GLY A 102 20.06 47.72 -12.03
CA GLY A 102 21.24 47.59 -12.89
C GLY A 102 22.21 46.45 -12.51
N THR A 103 21.83 45.57 -11.58
CA THR A 103 22.64 44.38 -11.27
C THR A 103 22.55 43.37 -12.43
N PRO A 104 23.65 42.76 -12.89
CA PRO A 104 23.59 41.68 -13.88
C PRO A 104 22.69 40.54 -13.39
N PHE A 105 21.84 40.04 -14.28
CA PHE A 105 20.85 39.01 -13.97
C PHE A 105 20.88 37.92 -15.03
N GLU A 106 21.28 36.73 -14.62
CA GLU A 106 21.11 35.52 -15.44
C GLU A 106 19.72 34.95 -15.17
N ASN A 107 18.92 34.91 -16.23
CA ASN A 107 17.56 34.40 -16.15
C ASN A 107 17.55 32.89 -16.47
N ASN A 108 17.38 32.05 -15.45
CA ASN A 108 17.20 30.60 -15.58
C ASN A 108 15.79 30.14 -15.20
N LEU A 109 14.77 30.99 -15.38
CA LEU A 109 13.40 30.67 -14.98
C LEU A 109 12.88 29.38 -15.64
N ASP A 110 13.23 29.12 -16.90
CA ASP A 110 12.82 27.93 -17.63
C ASP A 110 13.28 26.65 -16.91
N GLN A 111 14.51 26.64 -16.39
CA GLN A 111 15.03 25.52 -15.61
C GLN A 111 14.27 25.32 -14.29
N ILE A 112 13.92 26.43 -13.61
CA ILE A 112 13.12 26.37 -12.37
C ILE A 112 11.70 25.86 -12.69
N GLN A 113 11.13 26.25 -13.83
CA GLN A 113 9.84 25.75 -14.29
C GLN A 113 9.89 24.23 -14.53
N GLU A 114 10.91 23.74 -15.24
CA GLU A 114 11.11 22.30 -15.43
C GLU A 114 11.18 21.54 -14.10
N TRP A 115 11.88 22.10 -13.10
CA TRP A 115 11.91 21.52 -11.75
C TRP A 115 10.54 21.53 -11.07
N CYS A 116 9.78 22.61 -11.20
CA CYS A 116 8.42 22.70 -10.65
C CYS A 116 7.47 21.69 -11.30
N GLU A 117 7.54 21.53 -12.62
CA GLU A 117 6.73 20.57 -13.38
C GLU A 117 7.06 19.13 -12.99
N ALA A 118 8.35 18.79 -12.90
CA ALA A 118 8.81 17.49 -12.44
C ALA A 118 8.39 17.21 -10.98
N LEU A 119 8.50 18.20 -10.09
CA LEU A 119 8.05 18.10 -8.70
C LEU A 119 6.54 17.86 -8.63
N ALA A 120 5.75 18.59 -9.42
CA ALA A 120 4.30 18.43 -9.46
C ALA A 120 3.89 17.03 -9.92
N GLU A 121 4.54 16.50 -10.96
CA GLU A 121 4.31 15.13 -11.44
C GLU A 121 4.65 14.11 -10.35
N LEU A 122 5.79 14.24 -9.68
CA LEU A 122 6.20 13.32 -8.62
C LEU A 122 5.26 13.36 -7.40
N ILE A 123 4.82 14.56 -6.99
CA ILE A 123 3.83 14.73 -5.92
C ILE A 123 2.50 14.07 -6.33
N TRP A 124 2.07 14.27 -7.58
CA TRP A 124 0.84 13.68 -8.08
C TRP A 124 0.90 12.16 -8.11
N GLN A 125 1.99 11.58 -8.61
CA GLN A 125 2.22 10.13 -8.60
C GLN A 125 2.29 9.57 -7.17
N ASN A 126 2.94 10.27 -6.24
CA ASN A 126 2.97 9.86 -4.83
C ASN A 126 1.56 9.83 -4.24
N ARG A 127 0.74 10.85 -4.50
CA ARG A 127 -0.68 10.88 -4.11
C ARG A 127 -1.48 9.75 -4.74
N GLN A 128 -1.30 9.50 -6.04
CA GLN A 128 -1.98 8.42 -6.73
C GLN A 128 -1.63 7.05 -6.13
N ASN A 129 -0.35 6.82 -5.82
CA ASN A 129 0.12 5.60 -5.15
C ASN A 129 -0.52 5.44 -3.76
N ARG A 130 -0.69 6.54 -3.00
CA ARG A 130 -1.44 6.51 -1.72
C ARG A 130 -2.92 6.16 -1.92
N GLN A 131 -3.59 6.65 -2.97
CA GLN A 131 -4.97 6.25 -3.26
C GLN A 131 -5.10 4.77 -3.64
N GLN A 132 -4.11 4.19 -4.31
CA GLN A 132 -4.09 2.76 -4.64
C GLN A 132 -4.06 1.88 -3.36
N ILE A 133 -3.48 2.39 -2.27
CA ILE A 133 -3.48 1.69 -0.97
C ILE A 133 -4.88 1.59 -0.38
N LYS A 134 -5.72 2.63 -0.48
CA LYS A 134 -7.10 2.57 0.04
C LYS A 134 -7.89 1.42 -0.59
N ARG A 135 -7.61 1.11 -1.86
CA ARG A 135 -8.20 -0.03 -2.57
C ARG A 135 -7.70 -1.36 -2.02
N VAL A 136 -6.41 -1.44 -1.68
CA VAL A 136 -5.79 -2.57 -0.96
C VAL A 136 -6.38 -2.73 0.45
N GLU A 137 -6.68 -1.64 1.17
CA GLU A 137 -7.33 -1.69 2.48
C GLU A 137 -8.77 -2.20 2.41
N HIS A 138 -9.56 -1.70 1.45
CA HIS A 138 -10.94 -2.17 1.23
C HIS A 138 -11.00 -3.67 0.97
N LEU A 139 -10.10 -4.19 0.13
CA LEU A 139 -9.99 -5.63 -0.14
C LEU A 139 -9.49 -6.42 1.10
N SER A 140 -8.87 -5.76 2.07
CA SER A 140 -8.38 -6.41 3.30
C SER A 140 -9.46 -6.57 4.34
N ALA A 141 -10.39 -5.61 4.41
CA ALA A 141 -11.57 -5.70 5.26
C ALA A 141 -12.47 -6.90 4.89
N GLN A 142 -12.31 -7.45 3.67
CA GLN A 142 -13.02 -8.65 3.21
C GLN A 142 -12.47 -9.96 3.79
N VAL A 143 -11.30 -9.94 4.45
CA VAL A 143 -10.72 -11.12 5.09
C VAL A 143 -10.48 -10.81 6.57
N PRO A 144 -11.06 -11.56 7.53
CA PRO A 144 -10.92 -11.32 8.96
C PRO A 144 -9.53 -11.77 9.44
N ILE A 145 -8.53 -11.00 9.06
CA ILE A 145 -7.14 -11.16 9.48
C ILE A 145 -6.94 -10.29 10.71
N GLY A 146 -6.57 -10.92 11.83
CA GLY A 146 -6.25 -10.21 13.07
C GLY A 146 -5.21 -9.10 12.87
N SER A 147 -5.53 -7.93 13.42
CA SER A 147 -4.74 -6.68 13.48
C SER A 147 -4.61 -5.86 12.17
N ALA A 148 -5.73 -5.61 11.48
CA ALA A 148 -5.82 -4.55 10.47
C ALA A 148 -5.61 -3.11 11.04
N ALA A 149 -5.67 -2.94 12.36
CA ALA A 149 -5.65 -1.63 13.03
C ALA A 149 -4.35 -0.83 12.79
N ASN A 150 -3.19 -1.43 13.06
CA ASN A 150 -1.90 -0.72 13.01
C ASN A 150 -1.49 -0.31 11.58
N VAL A 151 -1.91 -1.10 10.58
CA VAL A 151 -1.62 -0.83 9.17
C VAL A 151 -2.50 0.32 8.68
N SER A 152 -3.79 0.30 9.03
CA SER A 152 -4.74 1.34 8.61
C SER A 152 -4.44 2.71 9.22
N GLU A 153 -3.97 2.75 10.47
CA GLU A 153 -3.59 4.01 11.14
C GLU A 153 -2.37 4.67 10.49
N ARG A 154 -1.33 3.89 10.13
CA ARG A 154 -0.15 4.42 9.42
C ARG A 154 -0.54 4.98 8.05
N PHE A 155 -1.42 4.30 7.31
CA PHE A 155 -1.88 4.78 6.01
C PHE A 155 -2.82 5.98 6.11
N THR A 156 -3.63 6.06 7.15
CA THR A 156 -4.45 7.26 7.45
C THR A 156 -3.54 8.46 7.71
N THR A 157 -2.50 8.28 8.52
CA THR A 157 -1.49 9.31 8.79
C THR A 157 -0.77 9.74 7.51
N LEU A 158 -0.35 8.78 6.67
CA LEU A 158 0.26 9.07 5.38
C LEU A 158 -0.71 9.80 4.43
N ASN A 159 -2.00 9.49 4.42
CA ASN A 159 -2.97 10.21 3.59
C ASN A 159 -3.19 11.66 4.03
N ALA A 160 -2.93 12.00 5.29
CA ALA A 160 -3.05 13.36 5.81
C ALA A 160 -1.82 14.24 5.50
N GLN A 161 -0.69 13.62 5.16
CA GLN A 161 0.51 14.33 4.73
C GLN A 161 0.42 14.69 3.24
N VAL A 162 1.03 15.78 2.82
CA VAL A 162 0.88 16.38 1.48
C VAL A 162 1.37 15.46 0.35
#